data_AF-A0A2M9NNP3-F1
#
_entry.id   AF-A0A2M9NNP3-F1
#
_cell.length_a   1.000
_cell.length_b   1.000
_cell.length_c   1.000
_cell.angle_alpha   90.00
_cell.angle_beta   90.00
_cell.angle_gamma   90.00
#
_symmetry.space_group_name_H-M   'P 1'
#
loop_
_entity.id
_entity.type
_entity.pdbx_description
1 polymer ?
#
loop_
_entity_poly.entity_id
_entity_poly.type
_entity_poly.pdbx_seq_one_letter_code
_entity_poly.pdbx_strand_id
1 'polypeptide(L)'
;MKANWVKACLVLFFFGLLAVVLYKNVLPPDLDDIELADELHPVVAEKKDELIQRANELDIPIIITAGYRSLEEQNKLYEKGRLSTGDIVTYAKGGESLHNFGLAIDFALLNKQGEAIWDMDYDGNDNGKSDWMEVVTVAKGLGFEWGGDWPGFKDYPHLQMTFGLTLRELQQGKQARGQ
;
A
#
# COMPACT_ATOMS: atom_id res chain seq x y z
N MET A 1 -15.00 -53.43 16.20
CA MET A 1 -14.73 -52.36 17.19
C MET A 1 -13.55 -51.44 16.83
N LYS A 2 -12.45 -51.92 16.22
CA LYS A 2 -11.28 -51.06 15.89
C LYS A 2 -11.54 -49.97 14.83
N ALA A 3 -12.43 -50.21 13.87
CA ALA A 3 -12.68 -49.27 12.76
C ALA A 3 -13.41 -47.97 13.15
N ASN A 4 -14.20 -47.96 14.22
CA ASN A 4 -14.98 -46.78 14.62
C ASN A 4 -14.14 -45.72 15.34
N TRP A 5 -13.14 -46.15 16.11
CA TRP A 5 -12.21 -45.26 16.80
C TRP A 5 -11.26 -44.56 15.83
N VAL A 6 -10.77 -45.29 14.81
CA VAL A 6 -9.94 -44.69 13.75
C VAL A 6 -10.72 -43.60 13.00
N LYS A 7 -11.99 -43.86 12.66
CA LYS A 7 -12.86 -42.84 12.03
C LYS A 7 -13.09 -41.63 12.93
N ALA A 8 -13.33 -41.83 14.23
CA ALA A 8 -13.49 -40.72 15.17
C ALA A 8 -12.21 -39.87 15.30
N CYS A 9 -11.04 -40.50 15.37
CA CYS A 9 -9.75 -39.79 15.40
C CYS A 9 -9.50 -39.01 14.11
N LEU A 10 -9.80 -39.57 12.94
CA LEU A 10 -9.67 -38.88 11.66
C LEU A 10 -10.60 -37.66 11.55
N VAL A 11 -11.84 -37.78 12.05
CA VAL A 11 -12.81 -36.68 12.07
C VAL A 11 -12.33 -35.57 13.02
N LEU A 12 -11.88 -35.91 14.23
CA LEU A 12 -11.34 -34.92 15.17
C LEU A 12 -10.08 -34.25 14.64
N PHE A 13 -9.19 -35.00 13.98
CA PHE A 13 -8.02 -34.43 13.33
C PHE A 13 -8.41 -33.47 12.20
N PHE A 14 -9.39 -33.84 11.37
CA PHE A 14 -9.91 -32.98 10.31
C PHE A 14 -10.52 -31.68 10.86
N PHE A 15 -11.37 -31.77 11.90
CA PHE A 15 -11.93 -30.57 12.54
C PHE A 15 -10.87 -29.74 13.27
N GLY A 16 -9.84 -30.36 13.86
CA GLY A 16 -8.70 -29.66 14.43
C GLY A 16 -7.89 -28.92 13.37
N LEU A 17 -7.59 -29.57 12.24
CA LEU A 17 -6.89 -28.95 11.11
C LEU A 17 -7.73 -27.81 10.51
N LEU A 18 -9.04 -28.03 10.34
CA LEU A 18 -9.97 -27.00 9.89
C LEU A 18 -10.02 -25.83 10.87
N ALA A 19 -10.06 -26.09 12.18
CA ALA A 19 -10.02 -25.05 13.20
C ALA A 19 -8.71 -24.26 13.16
N VAL A 20 -7.56 -24.90 12.92
CA VAL A 20 -6.27 -24.20 12.74
C VAL A 20 -6.26 -23.36 11.46
N VAL A 21 -6.80 -23.87 10.36
CA VAL A 21 -6.94 -23.12 9.09
C VAL A 21 -7.86 -21.92 9.29
N LEU A 22 -9.01 -22.10 9.95
CA LEU A 22 -9.92 -21.01 10.27
C LEU A 22 -9.28 -20.02 11.24
N TYR A 23 -8.58 -20.48 12.27
CA TYR A 23 -7.86 -19.64 13.22
C TYR A 23 -6.88 -18.70 12.50
N LYS A 24 -6.03 -19.25 11.61
CA LYS A 24 -5.09 -18.46 10.79
C LYS A 24 -5.77 -17.53 9.78
N ASN A 25 -6.99 -17.87 9.36
CA ASN A 25 -7.78 -17.10 8.39
C ASN A 25 -8.81 -16.14 9.02
N VAL A 26 -9.01 -16.15 10.33
CA VAL A 26 -10.00 -15.29 11.00
C VAL A 26 -9.34 -14.31 11.95
N LEU A 27 -8.28 -14.72 12.66
CA LEU A 27 -7.57 -13.79 13.53
C LEU A 27 -6.62 -12.89 12.72
N PRO A 28 -6.52 -11.60 13.07
CA PRO A 28 -5.48 -10.75 12.54
C PRO A 28 -4.10 -11.30 12.96
N PRO A 29 -3.09 -11.16 12.10
CA PRO A 29 -1.72 -11.51 12.43
C PRO A 29 -1.24 -10.67 13.62
N ASP A 30 -0.38 -11.27 14.45
CA ASP A 30 0.29 -10.53 15.51
C ASP A 30 1.24 -9.50 14.88
N LEU A 31 1.17 -8.25 15.32
CA LEU A 31 2.00 -7.17 14.74
C LEU A 31 3.48 -7.41 15.02
N ASP A 32 3.79 -8.09 16.13
CA ASP A 32 5.16 -8.42 16.53
C ASP A 32 5.78 -9.51 15.61
N ASP A 33 4.96 -10.27 14.88
CA ASP A 33 5.38 -11.32 13.95
C ASP A 33 5.48 -10.85 12.49
N ILE A 34 5.11 -9.59 12.19
CA ILE A 34 5.16 -9.07 10.82
C ILE A 34 6.62 -8.75 10.46
N GLU A 35 7.15 -9.40 9.43
CA GLU A 35 8.40 -8.98 8.80
C GLU A 35 8.18 -7.65 8.06
N LEU A 36 8.72 -6.57 8.62
CA LEU A 36 8.61 -5.23 8.08
C LEU A 36 9.81 -4.89 7.20
N ALA A 37 9.57 -4.05 6.20
CA ALA A 37 10.64 -3.38 5.49
C ALA A 37 11.27 -2.29 6.37
N ASP A 38 12.48 -1.88 6.06
CA ASP A 38 13.13 -0.66 6.58
C ASP A 38 13.37 0.38 5.47
N GLU A 39 13.11 0.00 4.22
CA GLU A 39 13.23 0.84 3.02
C GLU A 39 12.19 0.46 1.95
N LEU A 40 12.20 1.15 0.81
CA LEU A 40 11.37 0.77 -0.33
C LEU A 40 11.89 -0.52 -0.97
N HIS A 41 10.97 -1.38 -1.41
CA HIS A 41 11.33 -2.54 -2.22
C HIS A 41 12.09 -2.06 -3.48
N PRO A 42 13.19 -2.72 -3.90
CA PRO A 42 14.06 -2.22 -4.97
C PRO A 42 13.34 -1.87 -6.28
N VAL A 43 12.39 -2.70 -6.71
CA VAL A 43 11.57 -2.43 -7.90
C VAL A 43 10.70 -1.19 -7.70
N VAL A 44 10.13 -0.98 -6.50
CA VAL A 44 9.33 0.22 -6.21
C VAL A 44 10.21 1.46 -6.21
N ALA A 45 11.41 1.37 -5.65
CA ALA A 45 12.40 2.45 -5.68
C ALA A 45 12.80 2.83 -7.12
N GLU A 46 13.10 1.83 -7.96
CA GLU A 46 13.42 2.02 -9.38
C GLU A 46 12.25 2.67 -10.13
N LYS A 47 11.03 2.15 -9.97
CA LYS A 47 9.84 2.68 -10.67
C LYS A 47 9.41 4.05 -10.16
N LYS A 48 9.69 4.37 -8.90
CA LYS A 48 9.55 5.72 -8.35
C LYS A 48 10.50 6.69 -9.04
N ASP A 49 11.78 6.33 -9.22
CA ASP A 49 12.75 7.19 -9.93
C ASP A 49 12.36 7.34 -11.42
N GLU A 50 11.92 6.27 -12.06
CA GLU A 50 11.43 6.28 -13.44
C GLU A 50 10.17 7.15 -13.60
N LEU A 51 9.26 7.13 -12.62
CA LEU A 51 8.07 7.99 -12.61
C LEU A 51 8.45 9.47 -12.54
N ILE A 52 9.37 9.84 -11.65
CA ILE A 52 9.86 11.22 -11.52
C ILE A 52 10.50 11.66 -12.85
N GLN A 53 11.32 10.81 -13.47
CA GLN A 53 11.95 11.12 -14.74
C GLN A 53 10.90 11.35 -15.84
N ARG A 54 9.98 10.40 -16.03
CA ARG A 54 8.97 10.48 -17.09
C ARG A 54 7.97 11.62 -16.89
N ALA A 55 7.64 11.97 -15.65
CA ALA A 55 6.82 13.14 -15.35
C ALA A 55 7.54 14.43 -15.73
N ASN A 56 8.84 14.56 -15.41
CA ASN A 56 9.64 15.71 -15.84
C ASN A 56 9.79 15.80 -17.37
N GLU A 57 9.87 14.67 -18.08
CA GLU A 57 9.88 14.65 -19.56
C GLU A 57 8.58 15.19 -20.18
N LEU A 58 7.49 15.26 -19.41
CA LEU A 58 6.20 15.87 -19.79
C LEU A 58 6.04 17.30 -19.28
N ASP A 59 7.12 17.92 -18.78
CA ASP A 59 7.10 19.23 -18.09
C ASP A 59 6.19 19.26 -16.85
N ILE A 60 6.00 18.11 -16.19
CA ILE A 60 5.20 17.95 -14.97
C ILE A 60 6.13 17.54 -13.81
N PRO A 61 6.73 18.49 -13.09
CA PRO A 61 7.59 18.16 -11.96
C PRO A 61 6.76 17.62 -10.79
N ILE A 62 7.22 16.53 -10.18
CA ILE A 62 6.60 15.90 -9.01
C ILE A 62 7.60 15.72 -7.87
N ILE A 63 7.08 15.57 -6.66
CA ILE A 63 7.83 15.15 -5.48
C ILE A 63 7.20 13.93 -4.83
N ILE A 64 8.02 13.04 -4.30
CA ILE A 64 7.58 11.92 -3.48
C ILE A 64 7.49 12.38 -2.04
N THR A 65 6.28 12.39 -1.48
CA THR A 65 5.99 12.89 -0.13
C THR A 65 6.08 11.81 0.93
N ALA A 66 5.93 10.54 0.53
CA ALA A 66 6.16 9.39 1.40
C ALA A 66 6.63 8.18 0.60
N GLY A 67 7.44 7.33 1.23
CA GLY A 67 7.84 6.02 0.72
C GLY A 67 7.55 4.96 1.78
N TYR A 68 8.58 4.24 2.23
CA TYR A 68 8.44 3.40 3.42
C TYR A 68 7.99 4.22 4.64
N ARG A 69 7.14 3.61 5.47
CA ARG A 69 6.66 4.19 6.73
C ARG A 69 6.64 3.10 7.80
N SER A 70 7.25 3.35 8.95
CA SER A 70 7.21 2.42 10.08
C SER A 70 5.80 2.24 10.66
N LEU A 71 5.61 1.18 11.46
CA LEU A 71 4.35 0.95 12.18
C LEU A 71 3.99 2.13 13.09
N GLU A 72 4.99 2.68 13.77
CA GLU A 72 4.80 3.80 14.70
C GLU A 72 4.33 5.06 13.95
N GLU A 73 4.99 5.39 12.84
CA GLU A 73 4.58 6.53 12.00
C GLU A 73 3.18 6.34 11.43
N GLN A 74 2.84 5.12 10.97
CA GLN A 74 1.50 4.82 10.47
C GLN A 74 0.44 4.94 11.57
N ASN A 75 0.73 4.46 12.78
CA ASN A 75 -0.17 4.62 13.93
C ASN A 75 -0.38 6.09 14.29
N LYS A 76 0.68 6.92 14.28
CA LYS A 76 0.56 8.37 14.48
C LYS A 76 -0.35 9.03 13.43
N LEU A 77 -0.30 8.59 12.16
CA LEU A 77 -1.21 9.08 11.13
C LEU A 77 -2.64 8.60 11.36
N TYR A 78 -2.83 7.34 11.75
CA TYR A 78 -4.14 6.79 12.08
C TYR A 78 -4.81 7.55 13.24
N GLU A 79 -4.04 8.03 14.21
CA GLU A 79 -4.55 8.79 15.35
C GLU A 79 -5.07 10.20 14.99
N LYS A 80 -4.67 10.78 13.84
CA LYS A 80 -5.15 12.09 13.39
C LYS A 80 -6.66 12.08 13.12
N GLY A 81 -7.34 13.13 13.60
CA GLY A 81 -8.79 13.25 13.53
C GLY A 81 -9.57 12.24 14.39
N ARG A 82 -8.87 11.41 15.18
CA ARG A 82 -9.47 10.41 16.08
C ARG A 82 -9.09 10.68 17.54
N LEU A 83 -7.78 10.64 17.82
CA LEU A 83 -7.20 10.90 19.14
C LEU A 83 -6.41 12.22 19.18
N SER A 84 -6.04 12.76 18.02
CA SER A 84 -5.42 14.06 17.85
C SER A 84 -6.20 14.95 16.87
N THR A 85 -5.91 16.25 16.85
CA THR A 85 -6.56 17.21 15.96
C THR A 85 -6.14 17.03 14.50
N GLY A 86 -6.91 17.61 13.58
CA GLY A 86 -6.69 17.53 12.14
C GLY A 86 -7.63 16.55 11.45
N ASP A 87 -7.48 16.43 10.14
CA ASP A 87 -8.34 15.57 9.32
C ASP A 87 -7.88 14.11 9.37
N ILE A 88 -8.84 13.20 9.14
CA ILE A 88 -8.54 11.79 8.94
C ILE A 88 -7.82 11.63 7.60
N VAL A 89 -6.53 11.31 7.66
CA VAL A 89 -5.68 11.10 6.46
C VAL A 89 -5.48 9.63 6.10
N THR A 90 -5.88 8.70 6.98
CA THR A 90 -5.81 7.26 6.72
C THR A 90 -6.80 6.49 7.59
N TYR A 91 -7.18 5.30 7.13
CA TYR A 91 -7.93 4.31 7.91
C TYR A 91 -7.09 3.08 8.27
N ALA A 92 -5.86 2.99 7.76
CA ALA A 92 -4.95 1.89 8.03
C ALA A 92 -4.15 2.15 9.30
N LYS A 93 -4.13 1.19 10.21
CA LYS A 93 -3.18 1.15 11.34
C LYS A 93 -1.80 0.69 10.86
N GLY A 94 -0.82 0.75 11.75
CA GLY A 94 0.46 0.07 11.53
C GLY A 94 0.23 -1.40 11.17
N GLY A 95 0.81 -1.83 10.06
CA GLY A 95 0.73 -3.19 9.54
C GLY A 95 -0.44 -3.38 8.57
N GLU A 96 -1.28 -2.36 8.37
CA GLU A 96 -2.43 -2.38 7.46
C GLU A 96 -2.20 -1.53 6.20
N SER A 97 -1.02 -0.90 6.07
CA SER A 97 -0.65 -0.04 4.94
C SER A 97 0.51 -0.63 4.16
N LEU A 98 0.46 -0.55 2.81
CA LEU A 98 1.55 -1.02 1.96
C LEU A 98 2.85 -0.21 2.13
N HIS A 99 2.78 1.01 2.69
CA HIS A 99 3.96 1.75 3.10
C HIS A 99 4.76 1.02 4.19
N ASN A 100 4.10 0.22 5.06
CA ASN A 100 4.78 -0.56 6.11
C ASN A 100 5.60 -1.73 5.54
N PHE A 101 5.33 -2.11 4.29
CA PHE A 101 6.01 -3.19 3.58
C PHE A 101 6.97 -2.66 2.50
N GLY A 102 7.17 -1.34 2.41
CA GLY A 102 8.02 -0.72 1.39
C GLY A 102 7.44 -0.81 -0.03
N LEU A 103 6.12 -1.03 -0.16
CA LEU A 103 5.44 -1.32 -1.43
C LEU A 103 4.58 -0.17 -1.97
N ALA A 104 4.66 1.01 -1.34
CA ALA A 104 3.88 2.18 -1.72
C ALA A 104 4.68 3.47 -1.63
N ILE A 105 4.27 4.45 -2.43
CA ILE A 105 4.76 5.83 -2.45
C ILE A 105 3.57 6.77 -2.52
N ASP A 106 3.71 7.96 -1.92
CA ASP A 106 2.79 9.08 -2.10
C ASP A 106 3.49 10.16 -2.92
N PHE A 107 2.77 10.79 -3.85
CA PHE A 107 3.29 11.91 -4.64
C PHE A 107 2.45 13.18 -4.52
N ALA A 108 3.08 14.31 -4.85
CA ALA A 108 2.43 15.59 -5.10
C ALA A 108 3.03 16.24 -6.35
N LEU A 109 2.27 17.12 -6.99
CA LEU A 109 2.78 17.95 -8.08
C LEU A 109 3.59 19.11 -7.50
N LEU A 110 4.56 19.62 -8.25
CA LEU A 110 5.22 20.89 -7.97
C LEU A 110 4.66 21.95 -8.91
N ASN A 111 4.15 23.05 -8.37
CA ASN A 111 3.69 24.17 -9.18
C ASN A 111 4.86 24.93 -9.83
N LYS A 112 4.56 25.95 -10.64
CA LYS A 112 5.58 26.79 -11.31
C LYS A 112 6.54 27.51 -10.35
N GLN A 113 6.19 27.60 -9.06
CA GLN A 113 7.01 28.18 -7.99
C GLN A 113 7.84 27.12 -7.24
N GLY A 114 7.69 25.83 -7.57
CA GLY A 114 8.35 24.72 -6.89
C GLY A 114 7.68 24.32 -5.57
N GLU A 115 6.43 24.73 -5.35
CA GLU A 115 5.66 24.38 -4.14
C GLU A 115 4.84 23.11 -4.39
N ALA A 116 4.80 22.23 -3.39
CA ALA A 116 3.99 21.02 -3.46
C ALA A 116 2.49 21.35 -3.40
N ILE A 117 1.72 20.83 -4.37
CA ILE A 117 0.27 21.00 -4.46
C ILE A 117 -0.43 19.65 -4.65
N TRP A 118 -1.62 19.55 -4.07
CA TRP A 118 -2.53 18.40 -4.16
C TRP A 118 -3.79 18.78 -4.94
N ASP A 119 -3.58 19.35 -6.11
CA ASP A 119 -4.65 19.79 -7.00
C ASP A 119 -4.75 18.83 -8.19
N MET A 120 -5.86 18.09 -8.24
CA MET A 120 -6.12 17.13 -9.31
C MET A 120 -6.54 17.79 -10.62
N ASP A 121 -6.92 19.07 -10.61
CA ASP A 121 -7.37 19.79 -11.80
C ASP A 121 -6.27 20.72 -12.35
N TYR A 122 -5.10 20.76 -11.69
CA TYR A 122 -3.97 21.57 -12.12
C TYR A 122 -3.41 21.13 -13.48
N ASP A 123 -3.16 22.11 -14.34
CA ASP A 123 -2.58 21.99 -15.69
C ASP A 123 -1.40 22.96 -15.77
N GLY A 124 -0.24 22.53 -15.27
CA GLY A 124 0.97 23.34 -15.17
C GLY A 124 1.79 23.38 -16.45
N ASN A 125 1.64 22.36 -17.31
CA ASN A 125 2.27 22.32 -18.63
C ASN A 125 1.42 22.98 -19.73
N ASP A 126 0.24 23.52 -19.38
CA ASP A 126 -0.68 24.27 -20.22
C ASP A 126 -1.16 23.47 -21.47
N ASN A 127 -1.27 22.14 -21.35
CA ASN A 127 -1.63 21.25 -22.47
C ASN A 127 -3.14 20.95 -22.57
N GLY A 128 -3.94 21.47 -21.65
CA GLY A 128 -5.39 21.28 -21.58
C GLY A 128 -5.82 20.00 -20.86
N LYS A 129 -4.93 19.34 -20.11
CA LYS A 129 -5.22 18.15 -19.31
C LYS A 129 -4.71 18.35 -17.88
N SER A 130 -5.28 17.56 -16.97
CA SER A 130 -4.79 17.48 -15.60
C SER A 130 -3.41 16.80 -15.55
N ASP A 131 -2.42 17.54 -15.04
CA ASP A 131 -1.08 17.04 -14.76
C ASP A 131 -1.14 15.81 -13.82
N TRP A 132 -2.03 15.86 -12.82
CA TRP A 132 -2.24 14.76 -11.88
C TRP A 132 -2.62 13.48 -12.60
N MET A 133 -3.56 13.57 -13.54
CA MET A 133 -4.05 12.41 -14.29
C MET A 133 -3.03 11.92 -15.32
N GLU A 134 -2.19 12.80 -15.85
CA GLU A 134 -1.06 12.40 -16.70
C GLU A 134 0.00 11.63 -15.90
N VAL A 135 0.37 12.10 -14.70
CA VAL A 135 1.27 11.38 -13.78
C VAL A 135 0.69 10.01 -13.39
N VAL A 136 -0.60 9.94 -13.05
CA VAL A 136 -1.29 8.68 -12.76
C VAL A 136 -1.24 7.72 -13.95
N THR A 137 -1.41 8.23 -15.17
CA THR A 137 -1.33 7.41 -16.39
C THR A 137 0.07 6.84 -16.57
N VAL A 138 1.12 7.64 -16.35
CA VAL A 138 2.51 7.18 -16.37
C VAL A 138 2.74 6.14 -15.28
N ALA A 139 2.32 6.40 -14.04
CA ALA A 139 2.50 5.49 -12.91
C ALA A 139 1.85 4.12 -13.18
N LYS A 140 0.62 4.09 -13.69
CA LYS A 140 -0.05 2.85 -14.11
C LYS A 140 0.71 2.12 -15.21
N GLY A 141 1.26 2.85 -16.18
CA GLY A 141 2.12 2.30 -17.22
C GLY A 141 3.42 1.67 -16.68
N LEU A 142 3.90 2.13 -15.52
CA LEU A 142 5.05 1.56 -14.81
C LEU A 142 4.68 0.38 -13.90
N GLY A 143 3.39 0.06 -13.77
CA GLY A 143 2.89 -1.07 -12.96
C GLY A 143 2.36 -0.67 -11.58
N PHE A 144 2.21 0.63 -11.28
CA PHE A 144 1.56 1.05 -10.05
C PHE A 144 0.04 0.91 -10.14
N GLU A 145 -0.57 0.47 -9.05
CA GLU A 145 -1.98 0.69 -8.75
C GLU A 145 -2.14 2.08 -8.12
N TRP A 146 -3.27 2.75 -8.38
CA TRP A 146 -3.54 4.10 -7.87
C TRP A 146 -4.68 4.12 -6.85
N GLY A 147 -4.46 4.80 -5.72
CA GLY A 147 -5.45 4.90 -4.64
C GLY A 147 -6.71 5.68 -5.02
N GLY A 148 -6.66 6.51 -6.06
CA GLY A 148 -7.84 7.18 -6.62
C GLY A 148 -8.83 6.25 -7.33
N ASP A 149 -8.40 5.04 -7.72
CA ASP A 149 -9.27 4.02 -8.31
C ASP A 149 -10.04 3.20 -7.26
N TRP A 150 -9.71 3.35 -5.97
CA TRP A 150 -10.34 2.56 -4.92
C TRP A 150 -11.85 2.84 -4.84
N PRO A 151 -12.68 1.81 -4.65
CA PRO A 151 -14.14 1.97 -4.59
C PRO A 151 -14.62 2.66 -3.30
N GLY A 152 -13.78 2.68 -2.26
CA GLY A 152 -14.08 3.25 -0.95
C GLY A 152 -13.41 4.60 -0.74
N PHE A 153 -12.74 4.75 0.41
CA PHE A 153 -11.92 5.92 0.69
C PHE A 153 -10.83 6.05 -0.37
N LYS A 154 -10.88 7.13 -1.16
CA LYS A 154 -9.90 7.39 -2.22
C LYS A 154 -8.71 8.13 -1.64
N ASP A 155 -7.53 7.60 -1.91
CA ASP A 155 -6.26 8.20 -1.52
C ASP A 155 -5.52 8.63 -2.79
N TYR A 156 -5.72 9.87 -3.21
CA TYR A 156 -5.25 10.33 -4.52
C TYR A 156 -3.72 10.41 -4.64
N PRO A 157 -2.94 10.77 -3.61
CA PRO A 157 -1.48 10.69 -3.64
C PRO A 157 -0.91 9.28 -3.77
N HIS A 158 -1.67 8.27 -3.34
CA HIS A 158 -1.16 6.93 -3.10
C HIS A 158 -0.96 6.11 -4.38
N LEU A 159 0.24 5.54 -4.52
CA LEU A 159 0.62 4.59 -5.56
C LEU A 159 1.24 3.35 -4.91
N GLN A 160 0.85 2.15 -5.35
CA GLN A 160 1.36 0.90 -4.78
C GLN A 160 1.67 -0.18 -5.81
N MET A 161 2.57 -1.09 -5.46
CA MET A 161 2.83 -2.32 -6.21
C MET A 161 2.66 -3.53 -5.28
N THR A 162 1.59 -4.29 -5.50
CA THR A 162 1.26 -5.45 -4.65
C THR A 162 2.07 -6.70 -5.01
N PHE A 163 2.61 -6.77 -6.23
CA PHE A 163 3.24 -7.96 -6.79
C PHE A 163 2.30 -9.19 -6.75
N GLY A 164 0.98 -8.95 -6.81
CA GLY A 164 -0.05 -9.99 -6.70
C GLY A 164 -0.28 -10.52 -5.29
N LEU A 165 0.34 -9.92 -4.26
CA LEU A 165 0.14 -10.28 -2.87
C LEU A 165 -1.00 -9.45 -2.25
N THR A 166 -1.82 -10.11 -1.45
CA THR A 166 -2.79 -9.43 -0.59
C THR A 166 -2.10 -8.86 0.66
N LEU A 167 -2.68 -7.83 1.26
CA LEU A 167 -2.23 -7.31 2.56
C LEU A 167 -2.11 -8.43 3.61
N ARG A 168 -3.08 -9.36 3.63
CA ARG A 168 -3.06 -10.49 4.54
C ARG A 168 -1.83 -11.38 4.35
N GLU A 169 -1.46 -11.64 3.10
CA GLU A 169 -0.29 -12.46 2.79
C GLU A 169 1.00 -11.77 3.22
N LEU A 170 1.10 -10.44 3.01
CA LEU A 170 2.22 -9.63 3.49
C LEU A 170 2.32 -9.69 5.02
N GLN A 171 1.20 -9.51 5.72
CA GLN A 171 1.18 -9.62 7.18
C GLN A 171 1.46 -11.06 7.71
N GLN A 172 1.36 -12.08 6.85
CA GLN A 172 1.76 -13.46 7.17
C GLN A 172 3.23 -13.75 6.81
N GLY A 173 4.00 -12.72 6.45
CA GLY A 173 5.42 -12.82 6.13
C GLY A 173 5.71 -13.25 4.69
N LYS A 174 4.72 -13.25 3.78
CA LYS A 174 5.05 -13.39 2.35
C LYS A 174 5.74 -12.13 1.89
N GLN A 175 6.90 -12.28 1.29
CA GLN A 175 7.65 -11.16 0.75
C GLN A 175 7.36 -10.97 -0.75
N ALA A 176 7.18 -9.72 -1.17
CA ALA A 176 7.22 -9.38 -2.58
C ALA A 176 8.63 -9.68 -3.11
N ARG A 177 8.73 -10.57 -4.10
CA ARG A 177 9.99 -10.85 -4.79
C ARG A 177 9.93 -10.15 -6.14
N GLY A 178 10.92 -9.31 -6.44
CA GLY A 178 11.09 -8.75 -7.78
C GLY A 178 11.16 -9.88 -8.81
N GLN A 179 10.35 -9.77 -9.87
CA GLN A 179 10.45 -10.65 -11.05
C GLN A 179 11.54 -10.14 -11.98
#